data_AF-A0A9E3RTH5-F1
#
_entry.id   AF-A0A9E3RTH5-F1
#
_cell.length_a   1.000
_cell.length_b   1.000
_cell.length_c   1.000
_cell.angle_alpha   90.00
_cell.angle_beta   90.00
_cell.angle_gamma   90.00
#
_symmetry.space_group_name_H-M   'P 1'
#
loop_
_entity.id
_entity.type
_entity.pdbx_description
1 polymer ?
#
loop_
_entity_poly.entity_id
_entity_poly.type
_entity_poly.pdbx_seq_one_letter_code
_entity_poly.pdbx_strand_id
1 'polypeptide(L)'
;MEVPEQSIPEPVEETRVPPRSQSLSYAAVILVLAGVLVMLCLGVVESNEQKTQVWRNAVVVAEGKPFWDGVIPARFRMIREEDGPFYPLVQEILKQPNGAEILKDWRFDMREYVVAVSMPDSEWAPLVESGRVPEPGKPEVLAGPMCRFDRFTLDGVEFKVVGKLQRGTAGLSFAYLLPDSGDVMRLFEDSRGATHGWIDKDASNREWTDAQQSDESTRVLLASTPAQPMIARGVFVGLLFVILGGAILQVRLLQAFCRRTRIFATLIDSTHTHARLFRAVHICCYGALLLLMMIGFAFPLVHRLALLMVNDLFTRGDLAYIGNAYMSQNILHATVATFINNYIVQTLSITMIPSLLVPIWGLLKTMLNLAIAGFVLAPVYTDIALRFAFHSITVSLEVEAYVIAAYATLLYGVHLYRGLTKGSFTQGAILASKIMLEAVALTGILLFIAAGYEAVTLILMS
;
A
#
# COMPACT_ATOMS: atom_id res chain seq x y z
N MET A 1 -17.46 -72.85 -21.09
CA MET A 1 -17.53 -71.52 -20.45
C MET A 1 -17.10 -70.52 -21.49
N GLU A 2 -18.06 -69.93 -22.20
CA GLU A 2 -17.82 -68.85 -23.15
C GLU A 2 -17.49 -67.58 -22.36
N VAL A 3 -16.33 -67.00 -22.63
CA VAL A 3 -15.94 -65.70 -22.08
C VAL A 3 -16.81 -64.66 -22.80
N PRO A 4 -17.62 -63.86 -22.08
CA PRO A 4 -18.46 -62.85 -22.73
C PRO A 4 -17.57 -61.84 -23.42
N GLU A 5 -17.78 -61.70 -24.73
CA GLU A 5 -17.13 -60.75 -25.61
C GLU A 5 -17.38 -59.33 -25.06
N GLN A 6 -16.38 -58.76 -24.39
CA GLN A 6 -16.45 -57.40 -23.87
C GLN A 6 -16.46 -56.46 -25.08
N SER A 7 -17.64 -55.93 -25.41
CA SER A 7 -17.82 -54.87 -26.40
C SER A 7 -16.86 -53.72 -26.08
N ILE A 8 -15.94 -53.43 -27.01
CA ILE A 8 -15.04 -52.29 -26.91
C ILE A 8 -15.92 -51.04 -26.73
N PRO A 9 -15.80 -50.30 -25.61
CA PRO A 9 -16.61 -49.11 -25.40
C PRO A 9 -16.31 -48.12 -26.53
N GLU A 10 -17.36 -47.63 -27.20
CA GLU A 10 -17.23 -46.61 -28.23
C GLU A 10 -16.41 -45.43 -27.69
N PRO A 11 -15.47 -44.87 -28.47
CA PRO A 11 -14.67 -43.74 -28.04
C PRO A 11 -15.63 -42.61 -27.65
N VAL A 12 -15.60 -42.23 -26.36
CA VAL A 12 -16.43 -41.16 -25.81
C VAL A 12 -16.25 -39.94 -26.69
N GLU A 13 -17.32 -39.57 -27.39
CA GLU A 13 -17.33 -38.45 -28.34
C GLU A 13 -16.83 -37.21 -27.61
N GLU A 14 -15.64 -36.75 -27.99
CA GLU A 14 -14.92 -35.68 -27.31
C GLU A 14 -15.78 -34.41 -27.46
N THR A 15 -16.59 -34.10 -26.45
CA THR A 15 -17.55 -32.99 -26.50
C THR A 15 -16.79 -31.71 -26.81
N ARG A 16 -16.90 -31.25 -28.06
CA ARG A 16 -16.22 -30.03 -28.53
C ARG A 16 -16.76 -28.87 -27.73
N VAL A 17 -15.97 -28.40 -26.76
CA VAL A 17 -16.29 -27.19 -26.00
C VAL A 17 -16.48 -26.06 -27.01
N PRO A 18 -17.66 -25.41 -27.06
CA PRO A 18 -17.93 -24.39 -28.07
C PRO A 18 -16.87 -23.28 -28.02
N PRO A 19 -16.47 -22.74 -29.18
CA PRO A 19 -15.48 -21.66 -29.24
C PRO A 19 -15.98 -20.48 -28.40
N ARG A 20 -15.28 -20.20 -27.30
CA ARG A 20 -15.62 -19.05 -26.44
C ARG A 20 -15.38 -17.76 -27.23
N SER A 21 -16.30 -16.81 -27.08
CA SER A 21 -16.27 -15.54 -27.81
C SER A 21 -14.96 -14.77 -27.57
N GLN A 22 -14.33 -14.35 -28.66
CA GLN A 22 -13.14 -13.48 -28.65
C GLN A 22 -13.44 -12.10 -28.04
N SER A 23 -14.72 -11.70 -28.03
CA SER A 23 -15.20 -10.42 -27.49
C SER A 23 -14.77 -10.17 -26.04
N LEU A 24 -14.71 -11.20 -25.19
CA LEU A 24 -14.35 -10.99 -23.78
C LEU A 24 -12.87 -10.63 -23.59
N SER A 25 -11.98 -11.19 -24.41
CA SER A 25 -10.55 -10.85 -24.34
C SER A 25 -10.32 -9.40 -24.75
N TYR A 26 -11.01 -8.92 -25.79
CA TYR A 26 -10.96 -7.51 -26.18
C TYR A 26 -11.51 -6.59 -25.09
N ALA A 27 -12.64 -6.94 -24.48
CA ALA A 27 -13.19 -6.19 -23.36
C ALA A 27 -12.21 -6.09 -22.18
N ALA A 28 -11.51 -7.19 -21.85
CA ALA A 28 -10.51 -7.22 -20.78
C ALA A 28 -9.31 -6.30 -21.08
N VAL A 29 -8.79 -6.33 -22.31
CA VAL A 29 -7.72 -5.41 -22.74
C VAL A 29 -8.18 -3.96 -22.67
N ILE A 30 -9.40 -3.66 -23.16
CA ILE A 30 -9.97 -2.31 -23.10
C ILE A 30 -10.08 -1.83 -21.65
N LEU A 31 -10.50 -2.69 -20.71
CA LEU A 31 -10.57 -2.35 -19.29
C LEU A 31 -9.18 -2.01 -18.72
N VAL A 32 -8.16 -2.83 -19.00
CA VAL A 32 -6.79 -2.54 -18.53
C VAL A 32 -6.30 -1.20 -19.09
N LEU A 33 -6.43 -0.99 -20.40
CA LEU A 33 -5.99 0.25 -21.04
C LEU A 33 -6.76 1.48 -20.53
N ALA A 34 -8.07 1.34 -20.32
CA ALA A 34 -8.89 2.41 -19.76
C ALA A 34 -8.45 2.75 -18.33
N GLY A 35 -8.18 1.74 -17.50
CA GLY A 35 -7.70 1.95 -16.14
C GLY A 35 -6.35 2.67 -16.08
N VAL A 36 -5.39 2.24 -16.90
CA VAL A 36 -4.08 2.90 -17.04
C VAL A 36 -4.23 4.34 -17.53
N LEU A 37 -5.06 4.57 -18.56
CA LEU A 37 -5.28 5.91 -19.11
C LEU A 37 -5.91 6.85 -18.07
N VAL A 38 -6.90 6.38 -17.31
CA VAL A 38 -7.49 7.17 -16.21
C VAL A 38 -6.42 7.60 -15.21
N MET A 39 -5.55 6.68 -14.77
CA MET A 39 -4.49 7.00 -13.81
C MET A 39 -3.44 7.96 -14.40
N LEU A 40 -3.06 7.81 -15.67
CA LEU A 40 -2.15 8.74 -16.34
C LEU A 40 -2.73 10.15 -16.43
N CYS A 41 -3.98 10.28 -16.87
CA CYS A 41 -4.66 11.57 -16.96
C CYS A 41 -4.77 12.24 -15.59
N LEU A 42 -5.15 11.49 -14.56
CA LEU A 42 -5.25 12.00 -13.19
C LEU A 42 -3.89 12.39 -12.62
N GLY A 43 -2.83 11.64 -12.92
CA GLY A 43 -1.46 12.00 -12.52
C GLY A 43 -0.98 13.31 -13.15
N VAL A 44 -1.33 13.58 -14.42
CA VAL A 44 -1.03 14.87 -15.06
C VAL A 44 -1.81 16.01 -14.42
N VAL A 45 -3.09 15.79 -14.10
CA VAL A 45 -3.92 16.79 -13.41
C VAL A 45 -3.36 17.08 -12.02
N GLU A 46 -3.03 16.04 -11.24
CA GLU A 46 -2.43 16.15 -9.91
C GLU A 46 -1.10 16.91 -9.96
N SER A 47 -0.21 16.56 -10.89
CA SER A 47 1.09 17.23 -11.04
C SER A 47 0.93 18.73 -11.37
N ASN A 48 -0.03 19.08 -12.22
CA ASN A 48 -0.29 20.48 -12.54
C ASN A 48 -0.90 21.24 -11.37
N GLU A 49 -1.78 20.60 -10.60
CA GLU A 49 -2.33 21.19 -9.38
C GLU A 49 -1.23 21.45 -8.34
N GLN A 50 -0.40 20.45 -8.05
CA GLN A 50 0.72 20.57 -7.11
C GLN A 50 1.64 21.73 -7.50
N LYS A 51 1.86 21.99 -8.81
CA LYS A 51 2.69 23.11 -9.26
C LYS A 51 2.16 24.47 -8.80
N THR A 52 0.86 24.60 -8.56
CA THR A 52 0.24 25.86 -8.12
C THR A 52 0.15 26.00 -6.60
N GLN A 53 0.44 24.95 -5.85
CA GLN A 53 0.31 24.95 -4.40
C GLN A 53 1.42 25.77 -3.74
N VAL A 54 1.03 26.56 -2.74
CA VAL A 54 1.95 27.34 -1.90
C VAL A 54 2.70 26.36 -1.00
N TRP A 55 4.02 26.54 -0.88
CA TRP A 55 4.88 25.74 0.00
C TRP A 55 4.85 24.23 -0.29
N ARG A 56 4.57 23.84 -1.55
CA ARG A 56 4.61 22.44 -2.01
C ARG A 56 5.96 21.75 -1.75
N ASN A 57 7.00 22.57 -1.69
CA ASN A 57 8.39 22.17 -1.53
C ASN A 57 8.90 22.34 -0.10
N ALA A 58 8.01 22.70 0.83
CA ALA A 58 8.42 23.04 2.17
C ALA A 58 8.85 21.81 2.97
N VAL A 59 10.02 21.92 3.59
CA VAL A 59 10.50 20.97 4.59
C VAL A 59 10.42 21.61 5.95
N VAL A 60 9.94 20.83 6.91
CA VAL A 60 9.78 21.24 8.30
C VAL A 60 10.69 20.38 9.15
N VAL A 61 11.58 21.04 9.89
CA VAL A 61 12.53 20.41 10.79
C VAL A 61 12.16 20.80 12.21
N ALA A 62 11.72 19.83 13.00
CA ALA A 62 11.22 20.07 14.37
C ALA A 62 12.35 20.23 15.40
N GLU A 63 13.50 19.62 15.13
CA GLU A 63 14.71 19.65 15.95
C GLU A 63 15.90 19.67 14.99
N GLY A 64 16.88 20.55 15.22
CA GLY A 64 18.11 20.62 14.42
C GLY A 64 18.52 22.05 14.07
N LYS A 65 19.80 22.23 13.72
CA LYS A 65 20.30 23.53 13.27
C LYS A 65 19.85 23.81 11.83
N PRO A 66 19.59 25.07 11.47
CA PRO A 66 19.27 25.43 10.11
C PRO A 66 20.46 25.17 9.19
N PHE A 67 20.20 24.52 8.07
CA PHE A 67 21.22 24.22 7.05
C PHE A 67 21.40 25.33 6.02
N TRP A 68 20.39 26.19 5.87
CA TRP A 68 20.33 27.20 4.84
C TRP A 68 19.96 28.57 5.40
N ASP A 69 20.31 29.60 4.64
CA ASP A 69 19.84 30.95 4.89
C ASP A 69 18.39 31.13 4.44
N GLY A 70 17.69 32.06 5.10
CA GLY A 70 16.31 32.42 4.77
C GLY A 70 15.26 31.43 5.28
N VAL A 71 15.65 30.46 6.12
CA VAL A 71 14.68 29.59 6.80
C VAL A 71 13.86 30.38 7.81
N ILE A 72 12.64 29.93 8.04
CA ILE A 72 11.73 30.52 9.02
C ILE A 72 11.95 29.81 10.36
N PRO A 73 12.38 30.52 11.42
CA PRO A 73 12.51 29.90 12.72
C PRO A 73 11.13 29.49 13.25
N ALA A 74 11.08 28.31 13.85
CA ALA A 74 9.84 27.74 14.39
C ALA A 74 10.10 27.06 15.73
N ARG A 75 9.10 27.12 16.62
CA ARG A 75 9.08 26.36 17.86
C ARG A 75 7.97 25.33 17.81
N PHE A 76 8.26 24.13 18.27
CA PHE A 76 7.38 22.99 18.16
C PHE A 76 6.99 22.54 19.55
N ARG A 77 5.70 22.28 19.74
CA ARG A 77 5.15 21.63 20.92
C ARG A 77 4.34 20.44 20.48
N MET A 78 4.72 19.28 20.96
CA MET A 78 4.01 18.04 20.70
C MET A 78 2.66 18.06 21.45
N ILE A 79 1.56 17.79 20.74
CA ILE A 79 0.26 17.58 21.39
C ILE A 79 0.31 16.22 22.09
N ARG A 80 -0.06 16.22 23.37
CA ARG A 80 0.00 15.00 24.19
C ARG A 80 -1.14 14.08 23.82
N GLU A 81 -0.86 12.79 23.92
CA GLU A 81 -1.77 11.72 23.52
C GLU A 81 -3.00 11.63 24.42
N GLU A 82 -2.88 12.11 25.67
CA GLU A 82 -3.96 12.24 26.66
C GLU A 82 -5.13 13.12 26.20
N ASP A 83 -4.87 14.01 25.25
CA ASP A 83 -5.88 14.89 24.66
C ASP A 83 -6.53 14.29 23.38
N GLY A 84 -6.09 13.10 22.95
CA GLY A 84 -6.50 12.48 21.69
C GLY A 84 -7.72 11.55 21.79
N PRO A 85 -8.57 11.45 20.73
CA PRO A 85 -9.72 10.53 20.72
C PRO A 85 -9.31 9.05 20.81
N PHE A 86 -8.05 8.74 20.47
CA PHE A 86 -7.48 7.40 20.57
C PHE A 86 -6.85 7.10 21.92
N TYR A 87 -6.79 8.06 22.84
CA TYR A 87 -6.19 7.85 24.16
C TYR A 87 -6.73 6.61 24.89
N PRO A 88 -8.04 6.29 24.87
CA PRO A 88 -8.53 5.06 25.50
C PRO A 88 -7.90 3.79 24.93
N LEU A 89 -7.69 3.74 23.61
CA LEU A 89 -7.04 2.60 22.94
C LEU A 89 -5.55 2.54 23.30
N VAL A 90 -4.88 3.69 23.30
CA VAL A 90 -3.47 3.82 23.69
C VAL A 90 -3.27 3.34 25.13
N GLN A 91 -4.15 3.75 26.04
CA GLN A 91 -4.17 3.28 27.41
C GLN A 91 -4.37 1.77 27.50
N GLU A 92 -5.24 1.19 26.66
CA GLU A 92 -5.42 -0.25 26.63
C GLU A 92 -4.19 -0.99 26.09
N ILE A 93 -3.50 -0.44 25.10
CA ILE A 93 -2.23 -0.97 24.61
C ILE A 93 -1.15 -0.87 25.69
N LEU A 94 -1.03 0.27 26.39
CA LEU A 94 -0.07 0.48 27.47
C LEU A 94 -0.25 -0.50 28.63
N LYS A 95 -1.46 -1.04 28.85
CA LYS A 95 -1.71 -2.08 29.86
C LYS A 95 -1.20 -3.46 29.44
N GLN A 96 -0.98 -3.70 28.15
CA GLN A 96 -0.46 -4.98 27.67
C GLN A 96 1.02 -5.13 28.03
N PRO A 97 1.52 -6.36 28.27
CA PRO A 97 2.95 -6.63 28.29
C PRO A 97 3.59 -6.08 27.00
N ASN A 98 4.64 -5.26 27.13
CA ASN A 98 5.32 -4.55 26.04
C ASN A 98 4.50 -3.45 25.34
N GLY A 99 3.40 -2.96 25.94
CA GLY A 99 2.56 -1.91 25.37
C GLY A 99 3.32 -0.65 24.94
N ALA A 100 4.30 -0.21 25.73
CA ALA A 100 5.14 0.94 25.40
C ALA A 100 6.04 0.69 24.17
N GLU A 101 6.56 -0.53 24.02
CA GLU A 101 7.35 -0.94 22.86
C GLU A 101 6.46 -1.03 21.62
N ILE A 102 5.26 -1.62 21.75
CA ILE A 102 4.26 -1.66 20.67
C ILE A 102 3.92 -0.25 20.17
N LEU A 103 3.64 0.69 21.07
CA LEU A 103 3.32 2.07 20.67
C LEU A 103 4.50 2.77 19.99
N LYS A 104 5.72 2.50 20.44
CA LYS A 104 6.95 3.02 19.84
C LYS A 104 7.17 2.41 18.45
N ASP A 105 7.04 1.10 18.32
CA ASP A 105 7.25 0.36 17.07
C ASP A 105 6.20 0.73 16.02
N TRP A 106 4.95 0.90 16.45
CA TRP A 106 3.85 1.30 15.57
C TRP A 106 3.84 2.80 15.28
N ARG A 107 4.79 3.53 15.88
CA ARG A 107 4.89 4.99 15.84
C ARG A 107 3.58 5.70 16.10
N PHE A 108 2.78 5.19 17.05
CA PHE A 108 1.63 5.94 17.57
C PHE A 108 2.07 7.26 18.22
N ASP A 109 3.38 7.40 18.50
CA ASP A 109 4.05 8.63 18.86
C ASP A 109 4.19 9.66 17.71
N MET A 110 3.76 9.34 16.47
CA MET A 110 3.56 10.32 15.40
C MET A 110 2.46 11.29 15.81
N ARG A 111 2.90 12.28 16.56
CA ARG A 111 2.06 13.24 17.23
C ARG A 111 1.91 14.47 16.37
N GLU A 112 0.71 15.03 16.42
CA GLU A 112 0.45 16.32 15.82
C GLU A 112 1.23 17.38 16.63
N TYR A 113 1.77 18.38 15.94
CA TYR A 113 2.55 19.44 16.57
C TYR A 113 1.76 20.72 16.55
N VAL A 114 1.84 21.49 17.62
CA VAL A 114 1.60 22.93 17.57
C VAL A 114 2.91 23.60 17.18
N VAL A 115 2.88 24.43 16.15
CA VAL A 115 4.07 25.06 15.56
C VAL A 115 3.89 26.56 15.60
N ALA A 116 4.66 27.21 16.47
CA ALA A 116 4.75 28.67 16.52
C ALA A 116 5.78 29.14 15.49
N VAL A 117 5.36 30.01 14.57
CA VAL A 117 6.18 30.43 13.43
C VAL A 117 6.30 31.95 13.40
N SER A 118 7.54 32.42 13.24
CA SER A 118 7.83 33.85 13.10
C SER A 118 7.93 34.21 11.61
N MET A 119 6.81 34.62 11.00
CA MET A 119 6.78 35.07 9.61
C MET A 119 5.89 36.30 9.40
N PRO A 120 6.17 37.15 8.37
CA PRO A 120 5.38 38.34 8.08
C PRO A 120 3.89 38.04 7.80
N ASP A 121 3.01 38.98 8.15
CA ASP A 121 1.55 38.85 7.95
C ASP A 121 1.15 38.51 6.50
N SER A 122 1.90 39.02 5.52
CA SER A 122 1.68 38.76 4.10
C SER A 122 1.86 37.30 3.68
N GLU A 123 2.60 36.51 4.47
CA GLU A 123 2.88 35.09 4.20
C GLU A 123 1.77 34.17 4.74
N TRP A 124 0.95 34.65 5.67
CA TRP A 124 -0.12 33.83 6.26
C TRP A 124 -1.31 33.64 5.32
N ALA A 125 -1.74 34.71 4.65
CA ALA A 125 -2.94 34.66 3.81
C ALA A 125 -2.88 33.60 2.69
N PRO A 126 -1.76 33.42 1.97
CA PRO A 126 -1.63 32.36 0.97
C PRO A 126 -1.70 30.94 1.53
N LEU A 127 -1.47 30.72 2.83
CA LEU A 127 -1.50 29.39 3.43
C LEU A 127 -2.91 28.92 3.81
N VAL A 128 -3.89 29.82 3.88
CA VAL A 128 -5.25 29.49 4.35
C VAL A 128 -6.09 28.92 3.21
N GLU A 129 -6.53 27.66 3.32
CA GLU A 129 -7.54 27.05 2.43
C GLU A 129 -8.96 27.50 2.83
N SER A 130 -9.22 27.58 4.13
CA SER A 130 -10.53 27.96 4.68
C SER A 130 -10.41 28.56 6.08
N GLY A 131 -11.38 29.39 6.47
CA GLY A 131 -11.40 30.08 7.76
C GLY A 131 -10.63 31.39 7.73
N ARG A 132 -9.85 31.67 8.78
CA ARG A 132 -9.04 32.89 8.89
C ARG A 132 -7.68 32.62 9.53
N VAL A 133 -6.75 33.56 9.35
CA VAL A 133 -5.46 33.56 10.05
C VAL A 133 -5.70 33.63 11.57
N PRO A 134 -4.91 32.92 12.40
CA PRO A 134 -5.01 32.98 13.86
C PRO A 134 -4.62 34.36 14.35
N GLU A 135 -5.35 34.87 15.34
CA GLU A 135 -5.04 36.17 15.92
C GLU A 135 -3.77 36.09 16.78
N PRO A 136 -2.75 36.95 16.55
CA PRO A 136 -1.52 36.98 17.34
C PRO A 136 -1.79 37.01 18.85
N GLY A 137 -1.11 36.15 19.61
CA GLY A 137 -1.23 36.05 21.06
C GLY A 137 -2.49 35.34 21.59
N LYS A 138 -3.41 34.88 20.73
CA LYS A 138 -4.55 34.04 21.13
C LYS A 138 -4.23 32.55 20.94
N PRO A 139 -4.85 31.64 21.71
CA PRO A 139 -4.70 30.19 21.51
C PRO A 139 -5.56 29.73 20.31
N GLU A 140 -5.24 30.28 19.15
CA GLU A 140 -5.88 29.97 17.87
C GLU A 140 -4.83 29.39 16.93
N VAL A 141 -5.25 28.43 16.10
CA VAL A 141 -4.34 27.75 15.17
C VAL A 141 -4.98 27.51 13.80
N LEU A 142 -4.15 27.40 12.77
CA LEU A 142 -4.51 26.80 11.49
C LEU A 142 -4.18 25.31 11.52
N ALA A 143 -5.15 24.47 11.25
CA ALA A 143 -4.93 23.03 11.20
C ALA A 143 -4.38 22.62 9.83
N GLY A 144 -3.34 21.78 9.82
CA GLY A 144 -2.92 21.06 8.62
C GLY A 144 -4.05 20.20 8.05
N PRO A 145 -3.99 19.83 6.77
CA PRO A 145 -5.04 19.05 6.11
C PRO A 145 -5.33 17.68 6.77
N MET A 146 -4.40 17.14 7.55
CA MET A 146 -4.51 15.83 8.22
C MET A 146 -4.68 15.92 9.74
N CYS A 147 -4.74 17.13 10.29
CA CYS A 147 -5.00 17.37 11.70
C CYS A 147 -6.43 16.93 12.09
N ARG A 148 -6.57 16.25 13.23
CA ARG A 148 -7.83 15.61 13.66
C ARG A 148 -8.72 16.48 14.55
N PHE A 149 -8.14 17.46 15.23
CA PHE A 149 -8.82 18.21 16.28
C PHE A 149 -9.38 19.52 15.74
N ASP A 150 -10.62 19.85 16.12
CA ASP A 150 -11.14 21.22 16.00
C ASP A 150 -10.79 22.07 17.24
N ARG A 151 -10.54 21.39 18.37
CA ARG A 151 -10.05 21.95 19.63
C ARG A 151 -9.20 20.92 20.37
N PHE A 152 -8.20 21.38 21.10
CA PHE A 152 -7.37 20.54 21.96
C PHE A 152 -6.78 21.38 23.09
N THR A 153 -6.27 20.74 24.14
CA THR A 153 -5.63 21.44 25.27
C THR A 153 -4.12 21.23 25.24
N LEU A 154 -3.35 22.25 25.62
CA LEU A 154 -1.91 22.14 25.82
C LEU A 154 -1.54 22.86 27.14
N ASP A 155 -1.03 22.11 28.10
CA ASP A 155 -0.71 22.58 29.46
C ASP A 155 -1.85 23.38 30.12
N GLY A 156 -3.10 22.94 29.94
CA GLY A 156 -4.30 23.58 30.49
C GLY A 156 -4.85 24.75 29.67
N VAL A 157 -4.25 25.09 28.53
CA VAL A 157 -4.76 26.12 27.60
C VAL A 157 -5.49 25.43 26.44
N GLU A 158 -6.78 25.75 26.27
CA GLU A 158 -7.56 25.26 25.13
C GLU A 158 -7.21 26.05 23.86
N PHE A 159 -6.75 25.34 22.84
CA PHE A 159 -6.53 25.84 21.49
C PHE A 159 -7.76 25.60 20.62
N LYS A 160 -8.09 26.59 19.80
CA LYS A 160 -9.18 26.52 18.82
C LYS A 160 -8.64 26.55 17.40
N VAL A 161 -9.08 25.61 16.56
CA VAL A 161 -8.85 25.68 15.11
C VAL A 161 -9.75 26.74 14.51
N VAL A 162 -9.15 27.75 13.88
CA VAL A 162 -9.87 28.88 13.24
C VAL A 162 -9.79 28.87 11.72
N GLY A 163 -9.02 27.94 11.16
CA GLY A 163 -8.90 27.72 9.73
C GLY A 163 -8.11 26.47 9.39
N LYS A 164 -8.02 26.16 8.10
CA LYS A 164 -7.22 25.04 7.58
C LYS A 164 -6.14 25.53 6.63
N LEU A 165 -4.98 24.89 6.69
CA LEU A 165 -3.90 25.09 5.74
C LEU A 165 -4.26 24.51 4.36
N GLN A 166 -3.71 25.08 3.30
CA GLN A 166 -3.75 24.51 1.96
C GLN A 166 -3.20 23.09 1.96
N ARG A 167 -3.84 22.19 1.21
CA ARG A 167 -3.44 20.78 1.15
C ARG A 167 -1.98 20.61 0.75
N GLY A 168 -1.48 21.45 -0.16
CA GLY A 168 -0.10 21.36 -0.65
C GLY A 168 0.99 21.71 0.35
N THR A 169 0.69 22.11 1.59
CA THR A 169 1.71 22.36 2.62
C THR A 169 2.23 21.05 3.22
N ALA A 170 2.94 20.25 2.43
CA ALA A 170 3.26 18.84 2.71
C ALA A 170 3.94 18.59 4.07
N GLY A 171 4.90 19.46 4.44
CA GLY A 171 5.61 19.38 5.72
C GLY A 171 4.77 19.78 6.94
N LEU A 172 3.62 20.41 6.73
CA LEU A 172 2.70 20.89 7.77
C LEU A 172 1.40 20.08 7.83
N SER A 173 1.31 18.95 7.13
CA SER A 173 0.07 18.15 7.04
C SER A 173 -0.53 17.76 8.40
N PHE A 174 0.32 17.55 9.42
CA PHE A 174 -0.06 17.16 10.78
C PHE A 174 0.32 18.23 11.82
N ALA A 175 0.43 19.49 11.40
CA ALA A 175 0.81 20.61 12.25
C ALA A 175 -0.35 21.60 12.43
N TYR A 176 -0.47 22.14 13.64
CA TYR A 176 -1.31 23.28 13.99
C TYR A 176 -0.44 24.54 14.05
N LEU A 177 -0.60 25.43 13.10
CA LEU A 177 0.25 26.61 12.93
C LEU A 177 -0.32 27.81 13.69
N LEU A 178 0.52 28.55 14.41
CA LEU A 178 0.17 29.86 14.98
C LEU A 178 1.31 30.89 14.86
N PRO A 179 1.01 32.20 14.91
CA PRO A 179 2.03 33.24 14.97
C PRO A 179 2.87 33.17 16.26
N ASP A 180 4.20 33.25 16.15
CA ASP A 180 5.14 33.38 17.27
C ASP A 180 4.99 34.77 17.92
N SER A 181 3.97 34.92 18.79
CA SER A 181 3.61 36.20 19.41
C SER A 181 2.80 36.03 20.70
N GLY A 182 2.91 37.02 21.58
CA GLY A 182 2.08 37.16 22.78
C GLY A 182 2.36 36.14 23.89
N ASP A 183 1.46 36.09 24.88
CA ASP A 183 1.63 35.28 26.10
C ASP A 183 1.58 33.76 25.85
N VAL A 184 0.97 33.32 24.74
CA VAL A 184 0.94 31.91 24.34
C VAL A 184 2.35 31.33 24.16
N MET A 185 3.35 32.18 23.87
CA MET A 185 4.75 31.74 23.71
C MET A 185 5.39 31.21 25.00
N ARG A 186 4.81 31.47 26.18
CA ARG A 186 5.23 30.80 27.42
C ARG A 186 5.01 29.29 27.37
N LEU A 187 4.07 28.82 26.54
CA LEU A 187 3.89 27.40 26.25
C LEU A 187 5.01 26.84 25.37
N PHE A 188 5.85 27.66 24.74
CA PHE A 188 6.94 27.21 23.87
C PHE A 188 8.31 27.39 24.54
N GLU A 189 8.36 27.42 25.87
CA GLU A 189 9.61 27.39 26.64
C GLU A 189 10.19 25.97 26.68
N ASP A 190 11.53 25.87 26.64
CA ASP A 190 12.26 24.60 26.75
C ASP A 190 11.89 23.80 28.01
N SER A 191 11.62 24.52 29.11
CA SER A 191 11.19 23.96 30.40
C SER A 191 9.89 23.16 30.31
N ARG A 192 9.10 23.39 29.25
CA ARG A 192 7.84 22.70 28.98
C ARG A 192 7.92 21.71 27.82
N GLY A 193 9.15 21.40 27.36
CA GLY A 193 9.39 20.44 26.29
C GLY A 193 9.12 21.00 24.89
N ALA A 194 9.25 22.31 24.71
CA ALA A 194 9.33 22.88 23.37
C ALA A 194 10.64 22.47 22.69
N THR A 195 10.60 22.25 21.39
CA THR A 195 11.80 22.08 20.57
C THR A 195 11.94 23.24 19.60
N HIS A 196 13.20 23.53 19.24
CA HIS A 196 13.56 24.60 18.34
C HIS A 196 13.95 24.01 16.99
N GLY A 197 13.31 24.50 15.95
CA GLY A 197 13.50 24.03 14.59
C GLY A 197 13.26 25.13 13.58
N TRP A 198 12.99 24.74 12.34
CA TRP A 198 12.88 25.68 11.23
C TRP A 198 12.04 25.11 10.08
N ILE A 199 11.55 26.02 9.24
CA ILE A 199 10.81 25.72 8.03
C ILE A 199 11.53 26.36 6.85
N ASP A 200 11.82 25.57 5.82
CA ASP A 200 12.28 26.10 4.53
C ASP A 200 11.21 25.81 3.49
N LYS A 201 10.71 26.86 2.84
CA LYS A 201 9.61 26.80 1.85
C LYS A 201 10.02 26.12 0.55
N ASP A 202 11.32 26.11 0.26
CA ASP A 202 11.90 25.73 -1.03
C ASP A 202 12.90 24.57 -0.89
N ALA A 203 12.98 23.93 0.28
CA ALA A 203 13.98 22.91 0.58
C ALA A 203 13.99 21.72 -0.37
N SER A 204 12.86 21.31 -0.96
CA SER A 204 12.89 20.20 -1.94
C SER A 204 13.55 20.57 -3.28
N ASN A 205 13.74 21.87 -3.57
CA ASN A 205 14.53 22.34 -4.71
C ASN A 205 16.03 22.42 -4.39
N ARG A 206 16.43 22.19 -3.13
CA ARG A 206 17.82 22.26 -2.68
C ARG A 206 18.39 20.86 -2.59
N GLU A 207 19.66 20.72 -2.95
CA GLU A 207 20.38 19.46 -2.76
C GLU A 207 20.72 19.27 -1.28
N TRP A 208 20.31 18.13 -0.72
CA TRP A 208 20.69 17.72 0.63
C TRP A 208 22.00 16.94 0.55
N THR A 209 22.99 17.34 1.35
CA THR A 209 24.23 16.57 1.50
C THR A 209 23.99 15.32 2.33
N ASP A 210 24.78 14.27 2.12
CA ASP A 210 24.71 13.02 2.91
C ASP A 210 24.83 13.27 4.41
N ALA A 211 25.68 14.23 4.80
CA ALA A 211 25.86 14.64 6.19
C ALA A 211 24.58 15.25 6.80
N GLN A 212 23.79 15.99 6.02
CA GLN A 212 22.52 16.57 6.48
C GLN A 212 21.42 15.50 6.60
N GLN A 213 21.41 14.53 5.69
CA GLN A 213 20.44 13.43 5.72
C GLN A 213 20.72 12.43 6.86
N SER A 214 22.00 12.30 7.25
CA SER A 214 22.45 11.37 8.29
C SER A 214 22.59 11.97 9.68
N ASP A 215 22.31 13.28 9.85
CA ASP A 215 22.36 13.91 11.16
C ASP A 215 21.22 13.41 12.06
N GLU A 216 21.55 12.49 12.98
CA GLU A 216 20.61 11.91 13.94
C GLU A 216 19.97 12.95 14.87
N SER A 217 20.58 14.14 15.02
CA SER A 217 20.01 15.23 15.81
C SER A 217 18.95 16.03 15.06
N THR A 218 18.82 15.81 13.75
CA THR A 218 17.86 16.50 12.89
C THR A 218 16.58 15.66 12.76
N ARG A 219 15.47 16.21 13.27
CA ARG A 219 14.15 15.57 13.17
C ARG A 219 13.31 16.24 12.09
N VAL A 220 13.35 15.69 10.88
CA VAL A 220 12.50 16.13 9.77
C VAL A 220 11.07 15.60 9.94
N LEU A 221 10.07 16.47 9.87
CA LEU A 221 8.69 16.05 9.75
C LEU A 221 8.45 15.61 8.29
N LEU A 222 8.19 14.31 8.10
CA LEU A 222 7.99 13.73 6.78
C LEU A 222 6.86 14.46 6.03
N ALA A 223 7.17 14.95 4.83
CA ALA A 223 6.20 15.59 3.97
C ALA A 223 5.23 14.55 3.40
N SER A 224 3.93 14.75 3.58
CA SER A 224 2.90 13.90 2.95
C SER A 224 1.67 14.73 2.64
N THR A 225 1.44 15.02 1.36
CA THR A 225 0.27 15.78 0.90
C THR A 225 -0.87 14.82 0.63
N PRO A 226 -2.04 14.98 1.25
CA PRO A 226 -3.21 14.18 0.88
C PRO A 226 -3.63 14.50 -0.55
N ALA A 227 -3.92 13.47 -1.33
CA ALA A 227 -4.47 13.63 -2.67
C ALA A 227 -5.86 14.26 -2.61
N GLN A 228 -6.25 14.98 -3.67
CA GLN A 228 -7.62 15.43 -3.77
C GLN A 228 -8.58 14.23 -3.76
N PRO A 229 -9.72 14.29 -3.05
CA PRO A 229 -10.65 13.17 -2.97
C PRO A 229 -11.13 12.64 -4.33
N MET A 230 -11.29 13.52 -5.33
CA MET A 230 -11.68 13.10 -6.68
C MET A 230 -10.56 12.35 -7.41
N ILE A 231 -9.31 12.83 -7.28
CA ILE A 231 -8.12 12.18 -7.86
C ILE A 231 -7.93 10.82 -7.21
N ALA A 232 -7.91 10.75 -5.88
CA ALA A 232 -7.78 9.53 -5.09
C ALA A 232 -8.82 8.46 -5.49
N ARG A 233 -10.10 8.84 -5.57
CA ARG A 233 -11.19 7.94 -6.01
C ARG A 233 -11.03 7.54 -7.47
N GLY A 234 -10.63 8.46 -8.34
CA GLY A 234 -10.40 8.18 -9.76
C GLY A 234 -9.25 7.19 -9.97
N VAL A 235 -8.15 7.33 -9.22
CA VAL A 235 -7.04 6.37 -9.23
C VAL A 235 -7.49 5.00 -8.74
N PHE A 236 -8.28 4.94 -7.67
CA PHE A 236 -8.89 3.69 -7.20
C PHE A 236 -9.75 3.01 -8.28
N VAL A 237 -10.59 3.77 -8.99
CA VAL A 237 -11.39 3.23 -10.11
C VAL A 237 -10.49 2.75 -11.25
N GLY A 238 -9.42 3.49 -11.57
CA GLY A 238 -8.42 3.07 -12.54
C GLY A 238 -7.76 1.73 -12.18
N LEU A 239 -7.33 1.59 -10.92
CA LEU A 239 -6.80 0.33 -10.38
C LEU A 239 -7.83 -0.80 -10.45
N LEU A 240 -9.08 -0.54 -10.09
CA LEU A 240 -10.17 -1.52 -10.18
C LEU A 240 -10.33 -2.05 -11.61
N PHE A 241 -10.26 -1.18 -12.62
CA PHE A 241 -10.32 -1.58 -14.03
C PHE A 241 -9.11 -2.41 -14.47
N VAL A 242 -7.90 -2.01 -14.05
CA VAL A 242 -6.68 -2.80 -14.34
C VAL A 242 -6.76 -4.17 -13.69
N ILE A 243 -7.16 -4.25 -12.42
CA ILE A 243 -7.29 -5.50 -11.68
C ILE A 243 -8.34 -6.42 -12.33
N LEU A 244 -9.53 -5.89 -12.61
CA LEU A 244 -10.63 -6.69 -13.20
C LEU A 244 -10.29 -7.15 -14.62
N GLY A 245 -9.82 -6.22 -15.47
CA GLY A 245 -9.41 -6.54 -16.83
C GLY A 245 -8.21 -7.49 -16.85
N GLY A 246 -7.24 -7.27 -15.96
CA GLY A 246 -6.05 -8.08 -15.79
C GLY A 246 -6.37 -9.51 -15.40
N ALA A 247 -7.19 -9.72 -14.37
CA ALA A 247 -7.64 -11.05 -13.95
C ALA A 247 -8.33 -11.82 -15.08
N ILE A 248 -9.28 -11.17 -15.80
CA ILE A 248 -9.97 -11.79 -16.92
C ILE A 248 -8.99 -12.13 -18.05
N LEU A 249 -8.10 -11.20 -18.41
CA LEU A 249 -7.14 -11.36 -19.49
C LEU A 249 -6.15 -12.49 -19.18
N GLN A 250 -5.57 -12.51 -17.99
CA GLN A 250 -4.60 -13.50 -17.56
C GLN A 250 -5.21 -14.92 -17.58
N VAL A 251 -6.39 -15.11 -16.98
CA VAL A 251 -7.08 -16.41 -17.02
C VAL A 251 -7.33 -16.89 -18.44
N ARG A 252 -7.70 -15.97 -19.35
CA ARG A 252 -7.95 -16.30 -20.76
C ARG A 252 -6.67 -16.65 -21.51
N LEU A 253 -5.59 -15.91 -21.28
CA LEU A 253 -4.29 -16.18 -21.88
C LEU A 253 -3.74 -17.52 -21.42
N LEU A 254 -3.85 -17.84 -20.13
CA LEU A 254 -3.46 -19.13 -19.57
C LEU A 254 -4.28 -20.29 -20.16
N GLN A 255 -5.60 -20.13 -20.28
CA GLN A 255 -6.46 -21.11 -20.95
C GLN A 255 -6.09 -21.32 -22.42
N ALA A 256 -5.81 -20.23 -23.15
CA ALA A 256 -5.41 -20.31 -24.55
C ALA A 256 -4.04 -20.98 -24.73
N PHE A 257 -3.07 -20.62 -23.89
CA PHE A 257 -1.73 -21.22 -23.86
C PHE A 257 -1.81 -22.71 -23.56
N CYS A 258 -2.52 -23.08 -22.49
CA CYS A 258 -2.70 -24.47 -22.06
C CYS A 258 -3.34 -25.35 -23.15
N ARG A 259 -4.35 -24.84 -23.86
CA ARG A 259 -4.97 -25.57 -24.99
C ARG A 259 -3.99 -25.88 -26.10
N ARG A 260 -3.00 -25.01 -26.32
CA ARG A 260 -2.01 -25.15 -27.39
C ARG A 260 -0.83 -26.05 -26.99
N THR A 261 -0.34 -25.92 -25.76
CA THR A 261 0.92 -26.57 -25.32
C THR A 261 0.71 -27.77 -24.41
N ARG A 262 -0.49 -27.93 -23.82
CA ARG A 262 -0.80 -28.87 -22.72
C ARG A 262 0.05 -28.66 -21.46
N ILE A 263 0.88 -27.62 -21.40
CA ILE A 263 1.63 -27.24 -20.20
C ILE A 263 0.63 -26.68 -19.17
N PHE A 264 0.73 -27.13 -17.92
CA PHE A 264 -0.19 -26.79 -16.82
C PHE A 264 -1.65 -27.24 -17.04
N ALA A 265 -1.88 -28.25 -17.90
CA ALA A 265 -3.23 -28.70 -18.23
C ALA A 265 -4.03 -29.15 -17.00
N THR A 266 -3.38 -29.83 -16.05
CA THR A 266 -4.09 -30.36 -14.87
C THR A 266 -4.65 -29.24 -14.01
N LEU A 267 -3.84 -28.20 -13.75
CA LEU A 267 -4.24 -27.01 -13.00
C LEU A 267 -5.31 -26.22 -13.74
N ILE A 268 -5.10 -25.94 -15.03
CA ILE A 268 -6.00 -25.09 -15.82
C ILE A 268 -7.34 -25.79 -16.07
N ASP A 269 -7.36 -27.08 -16.41
CA ASP A 269 -8.60 -27.85 -16.59
C ASP A 269 -9.39 -27.96 -15.27
N SER A 270 -8.67 -27.98 -14.14
CA SER A 270 -9.32 -27.94 -12.83
C SER A 270 -10.10 -26.64 -12.60
N THR A 271 -9.66 -25.50 -13.17
CA THR A 271 -10.42 -24.22 -13.07
C THR A 271 -11.79 -24.30 -13.74
N HIS A 272 -11.93 -25.15 -14.77
CA HIS A 272 -13.22 -25.41 -15.41
C HIS A 272 -14.07 -26.36 -14.59
N THR A 273 -13.47 -27.46 -14.12
CA THR A 273 -14.14 -28.49 -13.31
C THR A 273 -14.63 -27.92 -11.98
N HIS A 274 -13.87 -26.99 -11.38
CA HIS A 274 -14.16 -26.35 -10.10
C HIS A 274 -14.39 -24.84 -10.24
N ALA A 275 -15.08 -24.41 -11.30
CA ALA A 275 -15.29 -22.98 -11.62
C ALA A 275 -15.97 -22.16 -10.52
N ARG A 276 -16.77 -22.80 -9.63
CA ARG A 276 -17.34 -22.12 -8.47
C ARG A 276 -16.27 -21.80 -7.42
N LEU A 277 -15.41 -22.77 -7.11
CA LEU A 277 -14.30 -22.58 -6.17
C LEU A 277 -13.31 -21.53 -6.70
N PHE A 278 -12.92 -21.64 -7.97
CA PHE A 278 -12.00 -20.69 -8.60
C PHE A 278 -12.51 -19.23 -8.52
N ARG A 279 -13.80 -19.02 -8.85
CA ARG A 279 -14.44 -17.70 -8.73
C ARG A 279 -14.55 -17.22 -7.28
N ALA A 280 -14.86 -18.11 -6.34
CA ALA A 280 -14.92 -17.75 -4.93
C ALA A 280 -13.55 -17.27 -4.41
N VAL A 281 -12.47 -17.96 -4.76
CA VAL A 281 -11.10 -17.55 -4.39
C VAL A 281 -10.78 -16.18 -4.97
N HIS A 282 -11.09 -15.92 -6.24
CA HIS A 282 -10.92 -14.60 -6.85
C HIS A 282 -11.67 -13.51 -6.08
N ILE A 283 -12.97 -13.72 -5.84
CA ILE A 283 -13.82 -12.74 -5.15
C ILE A 283 -13.27 -12.46 -3.74
N CYS A 284 -12.87 -13.50 -2.99
CA CYS A 284 -12.33 -13.33 -1.65
C CYS A 284 -10.99 -12.58 -1.65
N CYS A 285 -10.06 -12.97 -2.51
CA CYS A 285 -8.71 -12.39 -2.56
C CYS A 285 -8.71 -10.94 -3.09
N TYR A 286 -9.32 -10.70 -4.25
CA TYR A 286 -9.44 -9.35 -4.81
C TYR A 286 -10.38 -8.48 -3.97
N GLY A 287 -11.43 -9.07 -3.38
CA GLY A 287 -12.31 -8.38 -2.45
C GLY A 287 -11.59 -7.90 -1.20
N ALA A 288 -10.73 -8.74 -0.60
CA ALA A 288 -9.91 -8.36 0.55
C ALA A 288 -8.96 -7.19 0.21
N LEU A 289 -8.27 -7.27 -0.94
CA LEU A 289 -7.41 -6.19 -1.44
C LEU A 289 -8.18 -4.86 -1.57
N LEU A 290 -9.28 -4.87 -2.32
CA LEU A 290 -10.04 -3.66 -2.63
C LEU A 290 -10.77 -3.09 -1.40
N LEU A 291 -11.29 -3.95 -0.52
CA LEU A 291 -11.96 -3.53 0.70
C LEU A 291 -11.01 -2.79 1.64
N LEU A 292 -9.81 -3.33 1.88
CA LEU A 292 -8.84 -2.68 2.75
C LEU A 292 -8.24 -1.43 2.13
N MET A 293 -8.10 -1.39 0.80
CA MET A 293 -7.77 -0.16 0.09
C MET A 293 -8.81 0.95 0.34
N MET A 294 -10.11 0.60 0.31
CA MET A 294 -11.18 1.54 0.65
C MET A 294 -11.15 1.98 2.12
N ILE A 295 -10.80 1.08 3.04
CA ILE A 295 -10.59 1.41 4.45
C ILE A 295 -9.43 2.41 4.62
N GLY A 296 -8.37 2.31 3.79
CA GLY A 296 -7.27 3.28 3.76
C GLY A 296 -7.74 4.73 3.58
N PHE A 297 -8.76 4.98 2.74
CA PHE A 297 -9.34 6.32 2.59
C PHE A 297 -10.03 6.85 3.84
N ALA A 298 -10.66 5.95 4.62
CA ALA A 298 -11.37 6.33 5.84
C ALA A 298 -10.40 6.61 7.01
N PHE A 299 -9.20 6.02 6.98
CA PHE A 299 -8.21 6.11 8.06
C PHE A 299 -6.83 6.52 7.53
N PRO A 300 -6.69 7.74 6.97
CA PRO A 300 -5.46 8.12 6.27
C PRO A 300 -4.25 8.25 7.21
N LEU A 301 -4.45 8.61 8.48
CA LEU A 301 -3.37 8.60 9.48
C LEU A 301 -2.85 7.18 9.74
N VAL A 302 -3.74 6.21 9.91
CA VAL A 302 -3.35 4.79 10.11
C VAL A 302 -2.67 4.26 8.84
N HIS A 303 -3.14 4.67 7.67
CA HIS A 303 -2.49 4.38 6.39
C HIS A 303 -1.06 4.94 6.32
N ARG A 304 -0.85 6.17 6.78
CA ARG A 304 0.49 6.77 6.87
C ARG A 304 1.42 5.95 7.77
N LEU A 305 0.92 5.55 8.93
CA LEU A 305 1.68 4.75 9.89
C LEU A 305 2.09 3.41 9.26
N ALA A 306 1.17 2.77 8.54
CA ALA A 306 1.47 1.55 7.80
C ALA A 306 2.56 1.79 6.73
N LEU A 307 2.51 2.90 6.00
CA LEU A 307 3.57 3.26 5.04
C LEU A 307 4.93 3.46 5.72
N LEU A 308 4.98 4.14 6.87
CA LEU A 308 6.23 4.31 7.61
C LEU A 308 6.79 3.00 8.13
N MET A 309 5.93 2.13 8.65
CA MET A 309 6.33 0.79 9.12
C MET A 309 6.89 -0.04 7.96
N VAL A 310 6.23 -0.02 6.80
CA VAL A 310 6.72 -0.70 5.60
C VAL A 310 8.07 -0.12 5.17
N ASN A 311 8.23 1.21 5.15
CA ASN A 311 9.50 1.85 4.84
C ASN A 311 10.62 1.48 5.83
N ASP A 312 10.32 1.39 7.13
CA ASP A 312 11.27 0.95 8.15
C ASP A 312 11.70 -0.51 7.93
N LEU A 313 10.74 -1.40 7.61
CA LEU A 313 11.04 -2.79 7.24
C LEU A 313 11.98 -2.91 6.02
N PHE A 314 11.83 -2.02 5.03
CA PHE A 314 12.67 -1.97 3.83
C PHE A 314 14.03 -1.28 4.02
N THR A 315 14.23 -0.54 5.11
CA THR A 315 15.48 0.19 5.36
C THR A 315 16.32 -0.44 6.47
N ARG A 316 15.67 -0.97 7.51
CA ARG A 316 16.32 -1.50 8.72
C ARG A 316 15.89 -2.91 9.08
N GLY A 317 14.73 -3.36 8.61
CA GLY A 317 14.16 -4.67 8.96
C GLY A 317 14.58 -5.82 8.06
N ASP A 318 13.84 -6.92 8.15
CA ASP A 318 14.09 -8.16 7.40
C ASP A 318 14.02 -7.98 5.87
N LEU A 319 13.45 -6.88 5.38
CA LEU A 319 13.35 -6.55 3.95
C LEU A 319 14.42 -5.55 3.49
N ALA A 320 15.38 -5.19 4.35
CA ALA A 320 16.45 -4.24 4.01
C ALA A 320 17.26 -4.67 2.78
N TYR A 321 17.45 -5.97 2.56
CA TYR A 321 18.14 -6.48 1.37
C TYR A 321 17.43 -6.13 0.06
N ILE A 322 16.10 -6.03 0.05
CA ILE A 322 15.32 -5.62 -1.12
C ILE A 322 15.51 -4.12 -1.34
N GLY A 323 15.40 -3.31 -0.29
CA GLY A 323 15.66 -1.87 -0.36
C GLY A 323 17.04 -1.55 -0.91
N ASN A 324 18.07 -2.23 -0.38
CA ASN A 324 19.45 -2.13 -0.87
C ASN A 324 19.60 -2.54 -2.35
N ALA A 325 18.84 -3.55 -2.80
CA ALA A 325 18.85 -3.97 -4.19
C ALA A 325 18.28 -2.87 -5.12
N TYR A 326 17.19 -2.20 -4.73
CA TYR A 326 16.65 -1.05 -5.48
C TYR A 326 17.59 0.16 -5.44
N MET A 327 18.17 0.47 -4.28
CA MET A 327 19.15 1.56 -4.15
C MET A 327 20.41 1.33 -4.99
N SER A 328 20.76 0.08 -5.28
CA SER A 328 21.89 -0.26 -6.16
C SER A 328 21.68 0.11 -7.63
N GLN A 329 20.46 0.53 -8.03
CA GLN A 329 20.09 0.89 -9.40
C GLN A 329 20.37 -0.25 -10.42
N ASN A 330 20.52 -1.48 -9.93
CA ASN A 330 20.76 -2.67 -10.74
C ASN A 330 19.45 -3.46 -10.89
N ILE A 331 18.84 -3.35 -12.07
CA ILE A 331 17.55 -3.98 -12.41
C ILE A 331 17.56 -5.49 -12.14
N LEU A 332 18.63 -6.20 -12.53
CA LEU A 332 18.70 -7.65 -12.33
C LEU A 332 18.76 -8.00 -10.84
N HIS A 333 19.55 -7.26 -10.06
CA HIS A 333 19.67 -7.47 -8.63
C HIS A 333 18.34 -7.22 -7.91
N ALA A 334 17.67 -6.10 -8.20
CA ALA A 334 16.34 -5.78 -7.67
C ALA A 334 15.28 -6.82 -8.07
N THR A 335 15.32 -7.29 -9.33
CA THR A 335 14.43 -8.35 -9.83
C THR A 335 14.60 -9.64 -9.02
N VAL A 336 15.85 -10.08 -8.83
CA VAL A 336 16.13 -11.33 -8.11
C VAL A 336 15.76 -11.22 -6.64
N ALA A 337 16.08 -10.10 -5.96
CA ALA A 337 15.72 -9.88 -4.57
C ALA A 337 14.20 -9.89 -4.37
N THR A 338 13.46 -9.17 -5.22
CA THR A 338 11.99 -9.12 -5.21
C THR A 338 11.38 -10.49 -5.50
N PHE A 339 11.91 -11.21 -6.49
CA PHE A 339 11.48 -12.56 -6.83
C PHE A 339 11.69 -13.54 -5.66
N ILE A 340 12.86 -13.54 -5.02
CA ILE A 340 13.14 -14.41 -3.88
C ILE A 340 12.14 -14.14 -2.75
N ASN A 341 11.90 -12.87 -2.43
CA ASN A 341 10.94 -12.51 -1.39
C ASN A 341 9.51 -12.97 -1.74
N ASN A 342 9.02 -12.58 -2.91
CA ASN A 342 7.61 -12.75 -3.25
C ASN A 342 7.30 -14.22 -3.59
N TYR A 343 8.20 -14.91 -4.27
CA TYR A 343 8.02 -16.32 -4.64
C TYR A 343 8.50 -17.28 -3.55
N ILE A 344 9.78 -17.26 -3.19
CA ILE A 344 10.33 -18.28 -2.27
C ILE A 344 9.79 -18.08 -0.85
N VAL A 345 9.92 -16.87 -0.30
CA VAL A 345 9.55 -16.62 1.09
C VAL A 345 8.02 -16.57 1.24
N GLN A 346 7.35 -15.67 0.53
CA GLN A 346 5.92 -15.44 0.72
C GLN A 346 5.04 -16.54 0.11
N THR A 347 5.32 -16.97 -1.13
CA THR A 347 4.45 -17.93 -1.82
C THR A 347 4.76 -19.37 -1.43
N LEU A 348 6.00 -19.82 -1.50
CA LEU A 348 6.35 -21.21 -1.20
C LEU A 348 6.38 -21.47 0.31
N SER A 349 7.25 -20.79 1.05
CA SER A 349 7.52 -21.11 2.45
C SER A 349 6.37 -20.74 3.38
N ILE A 350 5.72 -19.60 3.16
CA ILE A 350 4.68 -19.10 4.08
C ILE A 350 3.27 -19.52 3.64
N THR A 351 3.03 -19.73 2.34
CA THR A 351 1.67 -20.01 1.82
C THR A 351 1.50 -21.47 1.40
N MET A 352 2.24 -21.96 0.41
CA MET A 352 2.01 -23.29 -0.17
C MET A 352 2.47 -24.43 0.74
N ILE A 353 3.68 -24.37 1.31
CA ILE A 353 4.24 -25.44 2.14
C ILE A 353 3.38 -25.70 3.39
N PRO A 354 2.98 -24.70 4.20
CA PRO A 354 2.15 -24.96 5.37
C PRO A 354 0.74 -25.45 4.97
N SER A 355 0.28 -25.10 3.77
CA SER A 355 -1.00 -25.62 3.24
C SER A 355 -0.99 -27.10 2.91
N LEU A 356 0.19 -27.72 2.78
CA LEU A 356 0.30 -29.18 2.66
C LEU A 356 -0.18 -29.87 3.94
N LEU A 357 -0.07 -29.20 5.09
CA LEU A 357 -0.54 -29.67 6.39
C LEU A 357 -1.95 -29.16 6.72
N VAL A 358 -2.22 -27.88 6.46
CA VAL A 358 -3.50 -27.22 6.76
C VAL A 358 -4.09 -26.64 5.46
N PRO A 359 -4.94 -27.36 4.71
CA PRO A 359 -5.30 -26.98 3.35
C PRO A 359 -5.97 -25.60 3.16
N ILE A 360 -6.59 -25.04 4.19
CA ILE A 360 -7.24 -23.71 4.15
C ILE A 360 -6.23 -22.58 4.42
N TRP A 361 -5.04 -22.90 4.96
CA TRP A 361 -4.02 -21.92 5.34
C TRP A 361 -3.65 -20.99 4.19
N GLY A 362 -3.44 -21.55 2.99
CA GLY A 362 -3.01 -20.79 1.82
C GLY A 362 -3.99 -19.68 1.47
N LEU A 363 -5.30 -19.98 1.47
CA LEU A 363 -6.33 -18.96 1.25
C LEU A 363 -6.30 -17.87 2.33
N LEU A 364 -6.30 -18.26 3.61
CA LEU A 364 -6.34 -17.30 4.72
C LEU A 364 -5.11 -16.38 4.71
N LYS A 365 -3.92 -16.97 4.51
CA LYS A 365 -2.67 -16.21 4.47
C LYS A 365 -2.60 -15.28 3.27
N THR A 366 -3.01 -15.74 2.08
CA THR A 366 -3.09 -14.90 0.89
C THR A 366 -4.09 -13.74 1.08
N MET A 367 -5.28 -14.01 1.62
CA MET A 367 -6.26 -12.96 1.90
C MET A 367 -5.73 -11.92 2.88
N LEU A 368 -5.05 -12.33 3.94
CA LEU A 368 -4.43 -11.41 4.91
C LEU A 368 -3.33 -10.56 4.27
N ASN A 369 -2.44 -11.17 3.48
CA ASN A 369 -1.38 -10.44 2.77
C ASN A 369 -1.96 -9.43 1.78
N LEU A 370 -2.95 -9.83 0.99
CA LEU A 370 -3.63 -8.95 0.04
C LEU A 370 -4.42 -7.84 0.75
N ALA A 371 -5.03 -8.13 1.90
CA ALA A 371 -5.70 -7.13 2.72
C ALA A 371 -4.71 -6.05 3.21
N ILE A 372 -3.56 -6.46 3.76
CA ILE A 372 -2.52 -5.53 4.21
C ILE A 372 -1.95 -4.73 3.02
N ALA A 373 -1.63 -5.40 1.92
CA ALA A 373 -1.14 -4.74 0.70
C ALA A 373 -2.17 -3.74 0.17
N GLY A 374 -3.46 -4.11 0.16
CA GLY A 374 -4.55 -3.23 -0.27
C GLY A 374 -4.62 -1.96 0.56
N PHE A 375 -4.51 -2.08 1.89
CA PHE A 375 -4.45 -0.93 2.78
C PHE A 375 -3.26 -0.02 2.45
N VAL A 376 -2.05 -0.59 2.37
CA VAL A 376 -0.81 0.15 2.07
C VAL A 376 -0.85 0.83 0.70
N LEU A 377 -1.45 0.18 -0.30
CA LEU A 377 -1.59 0.67 -1.67
C LEU A 377 -2.80 1.61 -1.86
N ALA A 378 -3.47 2.06 -0.80
CA ALA A 378 -4.53 3.05 -0.93
C ALA A 378 -3.98 4.39 -1.49
N PRO A 379 -4.58 4.96 -2.56
CA PRO A 379 -4.11 6.20 -3.17
C PRO A 379 -4.59 7.43 -2.38
N VAL A 380 -4.15 7.50 -1.11
CA VAL A 380 -4.51 8.54 -0.15
C VAL A 380 -3.66 9.80 -0.31
N TYR A 381 -2.40 9.64 -0.73
CA TYR A 381 -1.42 10.71 -0.85
C TYR A 381 -1.14 11.05 -2.31
N THR A 382 -0.62 12.25 -2.56
CA THR A 382 -0.24 12.69 -3.91
C THR A 382 0.93 11.89 -4.47
N ASP A 383 1.18 12.05 -5.77
CA ASP A 383 2.29 11.41 -6.51
C ASP A 383 2.11 9.90 -6.71
N ILE A 384 1.02 9.36 -6.15
CA ILE A 384 0.66 7.94 -6.25
C ILE A 384 0.01 7.63 -7.60
N ALA A 385 -0.72 8.57 -8.21
CA ALA A 385 -1.48 8.33 -9.43
C ALA A 385 -0.60 7.85 -10.60
N LEU A 386 0.50 8.59 -10.86
CA LEU A 386 1.44 8.25 -11.92
C LEU A 386 2.20 6.96 -11.60
N ARG A 387 2.63 6.78 -10.34
CA ARG A 387 3.28 5.54 -9.87
C ARG A 387 2.39 4.33 -10.11
N PHE A 388 1.09 4.42 -9.80
CA PHE A 388 0.16 3.33 -10.06
C PHE A 388 -0.13 3.09 -11.53
N ALA A 389 -0.13 4.12 -12.38
CA ALA A 389 -0.29 3.90 -13.81
C ALA A 389 0.72 2.88 -14.36
N PHE A 390 1.98 2.97 -13.89
CA PHE A 390 3.02 2.02 -14.25
C PHE A 390 2.99 0.74 -13.39
N HIS A 391 2.90 0.87 -12.08
CA HIS A 391 2.99 -0.26 -11.16
C HIS A 391 1.74 -1.18 -11.17
N SER A 392 0.60 -0.72 -11.68
CA SER A 392 -0.66 -1.48 -11.70
C SER A 392 -0.56 -2.81 -12.47
N ILE A 393 0.31 -2.91 -13.47
CA ILE A 393 0.55 -4.15 -14.21
C ILE A 393 1.23 -5.19 -13.30
N THR A 394 2.27 -4.79 -12.56
CA THR A 394 2.91 -5.63 -11.53
C THR A 394 1.88 -6.10 -10.53
N VAL A 395 1.12 -5.17 -9.93
CA VAL A 395 0.08 -5.50 -8.94
C VAL A 395 -0.89 -6.55 -9.50
N SER A 396 -1.35 -6.40 -10.75
CA SER A 396 -2.25 -7.38 -11.36
C SER A 396 -1.61 -8.76 -11.55
N LEU A 397 -0.32 -8.83 -11.90
CA LEU A 397 0.39 -10.11 -12.07
C LEU A 397 0.65 -10.80 -10.72
N GLU A 398 1.07 -10.06 -9.71
CA GLU A 398 1.36 -10.60 -8.38
C GLU A 398 0.10 -11.12 -7.70
N VAL A 399 -0.99 -10.34 -7.74
CA VAL A 399 -2.25 -10.75 -7.14
C VAL A 399 -2.77 -12.02 -7.81
N GLU A 400 -2.69 -12.13 -9.14
CA GLU A 400 -3.12 -13.35 -9.84
C GLU A 400 -2.26 -14.56 -9.48
N ALA A 401 -0.93 -14.38 -9.35
CA ALA A 401 -0.05 -15.46 -8.89
C ALA A 401 -0.46 -15.95 -7.49
N TYR A 402 -0.75 -15.04 -6.56
CA TYR A 402 -1.22 -15.41 -5.23
C TYR A 402 -2.61 -16.06 -5.24
N VAL A 403 -3.52 -15.61 -6.11
CA VAL A 403 -4.85 -16.21 -6.29
C VAL A 403 -4.74 -17.65 -6.81
N ILE A 404 -3.85 -17.90 -7.78
CA ILE A 404 -3.57 -19.25 -8.29
C ILE A 404 -2.98 -20.13 -7.18
N ALA A 405 -2.06 -19.60 -6.37
CA ALA A 405 -1.48 -20.31 -5.22
C ALA A 405 -2.56 -20.71 -4.18
N ALA A 406 -3.41 -19.76 -3.79
CA ALA A 406 -4.52 -20.00 -2.87
C ALA A 406 -5.53 -21.01 -3.44
N TYR A 407 -5.80 -20.95 -4.73
CA TYR A 407 -6.68 -21.90 -5.40
C TYR A 407 -6.10 -23.32 -5.41
N ALA A 408 -4.83 -23.48 -5.76
CA ALA A 408 -4.17 -24.79 -5.82
C ALA A 408 -4.08 -25.45 -4.44
N THR A 409 -3.80 -24.68 -3.38
CA THR A 409 -3.74 -25.17 -2.00
C THR A 409 -5.09 -25.67 -1.49
N LEU A 410 -6.18 -24.95 -1.76
CA LEU A 410 -7.53 -25.44 -1.44
C LEU A 410 -7.89 -26.69 -2.23
N LEU A 411 -7.56 -26.71 -3.53
CA LEU A 411 -7.89 -27.82 -4.41
C LEU A 411 -7.11 -29.08 -4.01
N TYR A 412 -5.88 -28.94 -3.55
CA TYR A 412 -5.09 -30.01 -2.94
C TYR A 412 -5.85 -30.67 -1.78
N GLY A 413 -6.35 -29.88 -0.83
CA GLY A 413 -7.16 -30.38 0.28
C GLY A 413 -8.44 -31.09 -0.17
N VAL A 414 -9.14 -30.52 -1.16
CA VAL A 414 -10.38 -31.11 -1.72
C VAL A 414 -10.10 -32.49 -2.33
N HIS A 415 -9.01 -32.65 -3.08
CA HIS A 415 -8.67 -33.93 -3.71
C HIS A 415 -8.21 -34.98 -2.70
N LEU A 416 -7.44 -34.61 -1.68
CA LEU A 416 -7.08 -35.51 -0.59
C LEU A 416 -8.31 -36.00 0.18
N TYR A 417 -9.20 -35.08 0.55
CA TYR A 417 -10.43 -35.42 1.27
C TYR A 417 -11.35 -36.33 0.44
N ARG A 418 -11.53 -36.02 -0.85
CA ARG A 418 -12.30 -36.88 -1.77
C ARG A 418 -11.66 -38.26 -1.98
N GLY A 419 -10.34 -38.32 -2.09
CA GLY A 419 -9.60 -39.57 -2.22
C GLY A 419 -9.77 -40.44 -0.97
N LEU A 420 -9.69 -39.83 0.22
CA LEU A 420 -9.90 -40.52 1.49
C LEU A 420 -11.32 -41.07 1.62
N THR A 421 -12.33 -40.24 1.36
CA THR A 421 -13.76 -40.63 1.49
C THR A 421 -14.21 -41.67 0.47
N LYS A 422 -13.59 -41.73 -0.71
CA LYS A 422 -13.91 -42.70 -1.77
C LYS A 422 -13.02 -43.95 -1.78
N GLY A 423 -12.09 -44.09 -0.83
CA GLY A 423 -11.15 -45.21 -0.81
C GLY A 423 -10.09 -45.18 -1.93
N SER A 424 -9.93 -44.05 -2.61
CA SER A 424 -9.00 -43.85 -3.73
C SER A 424 -7.91 -42.82 -3.37
N PHE A 425 -7.38 -42.89 -2.14
CA PHE A 425 -6.47 -41.89 -1.58
C PHE A 425 -5.24 -41.65 -2.46
N THR A 426 -4.59 -42.72 -2.93
CA THR A 426 -3.39 -42.64 -3.77
C THR A 426 -3.64 -41.84 -5.05
N GLN A 427 -4.77 -42.08 -5.73
CA GLN A 427 -5.13 -41.36 -6.95
C GLN A 427 -5.42 -39.88 -6.66
N GLY A 428 -6.13 -39.61 -5.55
CA GLY A 428 -6.38 -38.24 -5.08
C GLY A 428 -5.09 -37.49 -4.76
N ALA A 429 -4.15 -38.14 -4.08
CA ALA A 429 -2.85 -37.58 -3.73
C ALA A 429 -1.98 -37.30 -4.96
N ILE A 430 -1.92 -38.22 -5.93
CA ILE A 430 -1.16 -38.02 -7.18
C ILE A 430 -1.71 -36.80 -7.93
N LEU A 431 -3.03 -36.72 -8.10
CA LEU A 431 -3.66 -35.59 -8.79
C LEU A 431 -3.42 -34.27 -8.04
N ALA A 432 -3.60 -34.25 -6.72
CA ALA A 432 -3.38 -33.09 -5.88
C ALA A 432 -1.93 -32.58 -5.95
N SER A 433 -0.95 -33.48 -5.87
CA SER A 433 0.48 -33.14 -5.98
C SER A 433 0.83 -32.61 -7.37
N LYS A 434 0.25 -33.18 -8.43
CA LYS A 434 0.45 -32.68 -9.80
C LYS A 434 -0.07 -31.26 -9.97
N ILE A 435 -1.27 -30.96 -9.45
CA ILE A 435 -1.85 -29.61 -9.45
C ILE A 435 -0.95 -28.64 -8.69
N MET A 436 -0.44 -29.04 -7.52
CA MET A 436 0.45 -28.21 -6.71
C MET A 436 1.76 -27.91 -7.44
N LEU A 437 2.41 -28.91 -8.05
CA LEU A 437 3.66 -28.72 -8.81
C LEU A 437 3.45 -27.78 -10.02
N GLU A 438 2.36 -27.95 -10.75
CA GLU A 438 2.00 -27.05 -11.86
C GLU A 438 1.76 -25.62 -11.35
N ALA A 439 1.12 -25.45 -10.19
CA ALA A 439 0.89 -24.14 -9.58
C ALA A 439 2.18 -23.48 -9.08
N VAL A 440 3.08 -24.24 -8.44
CA VAL A 440 4.42 -23.76 -8.03
C VAL A 440 5.16 -23.19 -9.24
N ALA A 441 5.24 -23.95 -10.33
CA ALA A 441 5.92 -23.50 -11.54
C ALA A 441 5.25 -22.27 -12.18
N LEU A 442 3.93 -22.29 -12.33
CA LEU A 442 3.19 -21.18 -12.94
C LEU A 442 3.31 -19.88 -12.13
N THR A 443 3.11 -19.95 -10.81
CA THR A 443 3.23 -18.78 -9.93
C THR A 443 4.64 -18.23 -9.89
N GLY A 444 5.66 -19.09 -9.93
CA GLY A 444 7.06 -18.66 -10.08
C GLY A 444 7.30 -17.87 -11.38
N ILE A 445 6.76 -18.33 -12.51
CA ILE A 445 6.89 -17.60 -13.78
C ILE A 445 6.21 -16.23 -13.70
N LEU A 446 4.97 -16.17 -13.19
CA LEU A 446 4.23 -14.91 -13.07
C LEU A 446 4.95 -13.91 -12.16
N LEU A 447 5.43 -14.35 -10.99
CA LEU A 447 6.14 -13.49 -10.03
C LEU A 447 7.52 -13.06 -10.53
N PHE A 448 8.21 -13.89 -11.32
CA PHE A 448 9.47 -13.48 -11.94
C PHE A 448 9.25 -12.37 -12.97
N ILE A 449 8.20 -12.48 -13.79
CA ILE A 449 7.84 -11.44 -14.76
C ILE A 449 7.42 -10.16 -14.02
N ALA A 450 6.61 -10.28 -12.98
CA ALA A 450 6.17 -9.14 -12.16
C ALA A 450 7.35 -8.41 -11.51
N ALA A 451 8.26 -9.15 -10.87
CA ALA A 451 9.47 -8.60 -10.25
C ALA A 451 10.38 -7.90 -11.27
N GLY A 452 10.52 -8.46 -12.47
CA GLY A 452 11.30 -7.83 -13.54
C GLY A 452 10.69 -6.52 -14.00
N TYR A 453 9.37 -6.50 -14.22
CA TYR A 453 8.66 -5.29 -14.62
C TYR A 453 8.71 -4.21 -13.52
N GLU A 454 8.54 -4.61 -12.26
CA GLU A 454 8.64 -3.72 -11.10
C GLU A 454 10.03 -3.09 -10.99
N ALA A 455 11.08 -3.90 -11.06
CA ALA A 455 12.46 -3.42 -11.00
C ALA A 455 12.74 -2.41 -12.12
N VAL A 456 12.32 -2.70 -13.35
CA VAL A 456 12.48 -1.79 -14.49
C VAL A 456 11.74 -0.47 -14.25
N THR A 457 10.47 -0.54 -13.86
CA THR A 457 9.64 0.66 -13.73
C THR A 457 10.05 1.53 -12.55
N LEU A 458 10.36 0.96 -11.39
CA LEU A 458 10.78 1.73 -10.22
C LEU A 458 12.16 2.38 -10.42
N ILE A 459 13.13 1.66 -10.99
CA ILE A 459 14.50 2.18 -11.20
C ILE A 459 14.53 3.26 -12.30
N LEU A 460 13.78 3.08 -13.39
CA LEU A 460 13.77 4.07 -14.47
C LEU A 460 12.93 5.32 -14.17
N MET A 461 12.12 5.29 -13.10
CA MET A 461 11.24 6.40 -12.69
C MET A 461 11.63 7.05 -11.36
N SER A 462 12.60 6.46 -10.63
CA SER A 462 13.27 7.10 -9.50
C SER A 462 14.25 8.15 -9.99
#